data_AF-A0A2E7D560-F1
#
_entry.id   AF-A0A2E7D560-F1
#
_cell.length_a   1.000
_cell.length_b   1.000
_cell.length_c   1.000
_cell.angle_alpha   90.00
_cell.angle_beta   90.00
_cell.angle_gamma   90.00
#
_symmetry.space_group_name_H-M   'P 1'
#
loop_
_entity.id
_entity.type
_entity.pdbx_description
1 polymer ?
#
loop_
_entity_poly.entity_id
_entity_poly.type
_entity_poly.pdbx_seq_one_letter_code
_entity_poly.pdbx_strand_id
1 'polypeptide(L)'
;MNSPSPIHPKFEVAFQAIDAGEVEQLRELLQTSPELANARDDDNQPLLICLAIRGDEVPRRVELARTLLEAGAKVDARSSEDEGTALAYVLCSEDVEMIPVLLEFGADVHASFGEEFDGSVLDAADQLCQDEDRTDDDEIEAIRELFSEAAGHPIPTRTPIGAAIPVLFVSDYKAGLRYYCEVLGFQIVFEDGTDEEISYACIERGGLQLHLSKRWCEDQRHVGNLSIRAACEEVDPLYEELRSNGVKIRREPKDEEWGSREFQIEDPDGNWIKFFGPIPEEED
;
A
#
# COMPACT_ATOMS: atom_id res chain seq x y z
N MET A 1 5.15 -16.79 22.34
CA MET A 1 5.00 -17.64 21.15
C MET A 1 3.79 -17.12 20.41
N ASN A 2 4.01 -16.17 19.50
CA ASN A 2 2.95 -15.75 18.59
C ASN A 2 2.72 -16.90 17.63
N SER A 3 1.51 -17.43 17.61
CA SER A 3 1.04 -18.26 16.51
C SER A 3 1.13 -17.43 15.22
N PRO A 4 1.63 -17.97 14.10
CA PRO A 4 1.59 -17.25 12.84
C PRO A 4 0.14 -16.86 12.55
N SER A 5 -0.07 -15.60 12.18
CA SER A 5 -1.35 -15.15 11.62
C SER A 5 -1.76 -16.12 10.52
N PRO A 6 -3.04 -16.48 10.40
CA PRO A 6 -3.48 -17.41 9.37
C PRO A 6 -2.97 -16.91 8.01
N ILE A 7 -2.20 -17.75 7.32
CA ILE A 7 -1.68 -17.50 5.99
C ILE A 7 -2.88 -17.04 5.16
N HIS A 8 -2.82 -15.81 4.64
CA HIS A 8 -3.89 -15.26 3.83
C HIS A 8 -4.18 -16.27 2.71
N PRO A 9 -5.44 -16.66 2.42
CA PRO A 9 -5.73 -17.75 1.48
C PRO A 9 -5.17 -17.48 0.07
N LYS A 10 -4.95 -16.21 -0.28
CA LYS A 10 -4.29 -15.82 -1.54
C LYS A 10 -2.76 -15.77 -1.48
N PHE A 11 -2.14 -15.93 -0.32
CA PHE A 11 -0.68 -15.95 -0.15
C PHE A 11 -0.06 -17.10 -0.96
N GLU A 12 -0.57 -18.32 -0.77
CA GLU A 12 -0.09 -19.50 -1.49
C GLU A 12 -0.18 -19.29 -3.00
N VAL A 13 -1.26 -18.67 -3.47
CA VAL A 13 -1.45 -18.37 -4.89
C VAL A 13 -0.46 -17.31 -5.39
N ALA A 14 -0.20 -16.27 -4.58
CA ALA A 14 0.79 -15.25 -4.91
C ALA A 14 2.22 -15.81 -4.93
N PHE A 15 2.56 -16.69 -3.98
CA PHE A 15 3.84 -17.38 -3.94
C PHE A 15 4.02 -18.32 -5.14
N GLN A 16 2.98 -19.08 -5.50
CA GLN A 16 3.00 -19.90 -6.71
C GLN A 16 3.17 -19.08 -8.00
N ALA A 17 2.51 -17.91 -8.08
CA ALA A 17 2.69 -17.00 -9.20
C ALA A 17 4.13 -16.46 -9.28
N ILE A 18 4.74 -16.16 -8.14
CA ILE A 18 6.16 -15.80 -8.04
C ILE A 18 7.05 -16.94 -8.55
N ASP A 19 6.90 -18.15 -7.99
CA ASP A 19 7.73 -19.31 -8.34
C ASP A 19 7.60 -19.71 -9.82
N ALA A 20 6.43 -19.48 -10.43
CA ALA A 20 6.17 -19.75 -11.83
C ALA A 20 6.58 -18.62 -12.79
N GLY A 21 6.89 -17.41 -12.31
CA GLY A 21 7.15 -16.25 -13.18
C GLY A 21 5.89 -15.58 -13.75
N GLU A 22 4.73 -15.79 -13.14
CA GLU A 22 3.42 -15.33 -13.63
C GLU A 22 3.14 -13.88 -13.20
N VAL A 23 3.84 -12.92 -13.81
CA VAL A 23 3.78 -11.48 -13.49
C VAL A 23 2.36 -10.92 -13.52
N GLU A 24 1.59 -11.28 -14.54
CA GLU A 24 0.23 -10.78 -14.75
C GLU A 24 -0.73 -11.30 -13.67
N GLN A 25 -0.60 -12.57 -13.29
CA GLN A 25 -1.37 -13.16 -12.19
C GLN A 25 -1.00 -12.50 -10.85
N LEU A 26 0.29 -12.31 -10.59
CA LEU A 26 0.75 -11.62 -9.39
C LEU A 26 0.19 -10.18 -9.35
N ARG A 27 0.20 -9.47 -10.48
CA ARG A 27 -0.35 -8.11 -10.58
C ARG A 27 -1.84 -8.06 -10.26
N GLU A 28 -2.63 -8.98 -10.79
CA GLU A 28 -4.07 -9.07 -10.51
C GLU A 28 -4.33 -9.37 -9.02
N LEU A 29 -3.56 -10.29 -8.43
CA LEU A 29 -3.64 -10.60 -7.01
C LEU A 29 -3.32 -9.38 -6.14
N LEU A 30 -2.27 -8.63 -6.46
CA LEU A 30 -1.89 -7.42 -5.72
C LEU A 30 -2.90 -6.27 -5.91
N GLN A 31 -3.60 -6.21 -7.04
CA GLN A 31 -4.69 -5.25 -7.23
C GLN A 31 -5.90 -5.57 -6.36
N THR A 32 -6.25 -6.86 -6.22
CA THR A 32 -7.40 -7.29 -5.40
C THR A 32 -7.07 -7.46 -3.92
N SER A 33 -5.80 -7.63 -3.57
CA SER A 33 -5.30 -7.82 -2.21
C SER A 33 -3.94 -7.11 -2.04
N PRO A 34 -3.91 -5.77 -1.92
CA PRO A 34 -2.67 -4.98 -1.82
C PRO A 34 -1.77 -5.35 -0.64
N GLU A 35 -2.34 -5.88 0.44
CA GLU A 35 -1.62 -6.39 1.61
C GLU A 35 -0.61 -7.50 1.25
N LEU A 36 -0.82 -8.22 0.14
CA LEU A 36 0.09 -9.25 -0.35
C LEU A 36 1.47 -8.69 -0.71
N ALA A 37 1.60 -7.40 -1.05
CA ALA A 37 2.88 -6.77 -1.38
C ALA A 37 3.89 -6.86 -0.23
N ASN A 38 3.41 -6.96 1.01
CA ASN A 38 4.23 -7.08 2.21
C ASN A 38 4.00 -8.41 2.95
N ALA A 39 3.42 -9.40 2.27
CA ALA A 39 3.25 -10.72 2.84
C ALA A 39 4.60 -11.40 3.08
N ARG A 40 4.56 -12.40 3.96
CA ARG A 40 5.71 -13.16 4.40
C ARG A 40 5.45 -14.64 4.22
N ASP A 41 6.49 -15.40 3.91
CA ASP A 41 6.43 -16.86 3.82
C ASP A 41 6.34 -17.55 5.18
N ASP A 42 6.38 -18.88 5.16
CA ASP A 42 6.26 -19.73 6.34
C ASP A 42 7.41 -19.51 7.34
N ASP A 43 8.58 -19.08 6.86
CA ASP A 43 9.75 -18.71 7.67
C ASP A 43 9.72 -17.23 8.10
N ASN A 44 8.60 -16.55 7.83
CA ASN A 44 8.37 -15.13 8.11
C ASN A 44 9.26 -14.20 7.27
N GLN A 45 9.77 -14.66 6.12
CA GLN A 45 10.58 -13.88 5.19
C GLN A 45 9.70 -13.04 4.26
N PRO A 46 9.98 -11.73 4.05
CA PRO A 46 9.23 -10.90 3.11
C PRO A 46 9.35 -11.42 1.67
N LEU A 47 8.25 -11.44 0.90
CA LEU A 47 8.23 -11.92 -0.48
C LEU A 47 9.30 -11.27 -1.40
N LEU A 48 9.55 -9.98 -1.23
CA LEU A 48 10.60 -9.28 -1.98
C LEU A 48 12.00 -9.84 -1.68
N ILE A 49 12.26 -10.26 -0.45
CA ILE A 49 13.54 -10.88 -0.09
C ILE A 49 13.60 -12.33 -0.56
N CYS A 50 12.49 -13.08 -0.52
CA CYS A 50 12.44 -14.43 -1.11
C CYS A 50 12.85 -14.41 -2.60
N LEU A 51 12.37 -13.41 -3.36
CA LEU A 51 12.79 -13.17 -4.75
C LEU A 51 14.30 -12.89 -4.86
N ALA A 52 14.84 -12.02 -3.99
CA ALA A 52 16.26 -11.67 -3.99
C ALA A 52 17.16 -12.87 -3.66
N ILE A 53 16.79 -13.70 -2.68
CA ILE A 53 17.57 -14.88 -2.26
C ILE A 53 17.59 -15.95 -3.36
N ARG A 54 16.44 -16.20 -4.00
CA ARG A 54 16.33 -17.26 -5.02
C ARG A 54 16.96 -16.88 -6.36
N GLY A 55 17.09 -15.59 -6.64
CA GLY A 55 17.76 -15.08 -7.83
C GLY A 55 17.28 -15.75 -9.12
N ASP A 56 18.22 -16.28 -9.90
CA ASP A 56 17.98 -16.91 -11.21
C ASP A 56 17.08 -18.15 -11.21
N GLU A 57 16.79 -18.73 -10.05
CA GLU A 57 15.83 -19.83 -9.95
C GLU A 57 14.40 -19.39 -10.26
N VAL A 58 14.11 -18.09 -10.17
CA VAL A 58 12.79 -17.51 -10.41
C VAL A 58 12.71 -16.86 -11.80
N PRO A 59 11.84 -17.35 -12.71
CA PRO A 59 11.64 -16.72 -14.02
C PRO A 59 11.05 -15.31 -13.89
N ARG A 60 11.47 -14.38 -14.76
CA ARG A 60 10.98 -12.98 -14.79
C ARG A 60 11.09 -12.27 -13.43
N ARG A 61 12.07 -12.66 -12.58
CA ARG A 61 12.29 -12.10 -11.23
C ARG A 61 12.28 -10.57 -11.19
N VAL A 62 12.93 -9.92 -12.15
CA VAL A 62 13.00 -8.45 -12.27
C VAL A 62 11.60 -7.81 -12.42
N GLU A 63 10.75 -8.40 -13.26
CA GLU A 63 9.38 -7.91 -13.49
C GLU A 63 8.47 -8.21 -12.29
N LEU A 64 8.67 -9.34 -11.62
CA LEU A 64 7.96 -9.70 -10.39
C LEU A 64 8.31 -8.74 -9.24
N ALA A 65 9.60 -8.47 -9.04
CA ALA A 65 10.08 -7.54 -8.01
C ALA A 65 9.51 -6.13 -8.25
N ARG A 66 9.57 -5.63 -9.50
CA ARG A 66 8.93 -4.36 -9.87
C ARG A 66 7.43 -4.37 -9.55
N THR A 67 6.73 -5.45 -9.88
CA THR A 67 5.28 -5.57 -9.63
C THR A 67 4.96 -5.52 -8.13
N LEU A 68 5.77 -6.16 -7.27
CA LEU A 68 5.63 -6.07 -5.81
C LEU A 68 5.90 -4.65 -5.30
N LEU A 69 6.98 -4.02 -5.78
CA LEU A 69 7.38 -2.67 -5.37
C LEU A 69 6.34 -1.62 -5.79
N GLU A 70 5.79 -1.71 -7.01
CA GLU A 70 4.67 -0.88 -7.48
C GLU A 70 3.41 -1.05 -6.63
N ALA A 71 3.17 -2.26 -6.11
CA ALA A 71 2.08 -2.55 -5.20
C ALA A 71 2.35 -2.11 -3.73
N GLY A 72 3.52 -1.53 -3.45
CA GLY A 72 3.87 -1.01 -2.13
C GLY A 72 4.64 -1.97 -1.23
N ALA A 73 5.33 -2.96 -1.81
CA ALA A 73 6.30 -3.75 -1.05
C ALA A 73 7.37 -2.85 -0.44
N LYS A 74 7.70 -3.07 0.83
CA LYS A 74 8.76 -2.33 1.52
C LYS A 74 10.12 -2.75 0.95
N VAL A 75 10.74 -1.85 0.19
CA VAL A 75 12.05 -2.07 -0.46
C VAL A 75 13.15 -2.43 0.55
N ASP A 76 13.17 -1.75 1.71
CA ASP A 76 14.12 -2.01 2.81
C ASP A 76 13.52 -2.92 3.90
N ALA A 77 12.60 -3.82 3.53
CA ALA A 77 12.18 -4.87 4.45
C ALA A 77 13.40 -5.68 4.92
N ARG A 78 13.36 -6.11 6.18
CA ARG A 78 14.45 -6.86 6.82
C ARG A 78 14.16 -8.34 6.80
N SER A 79 15.19 -9.11 6.43
CA SER A 79 15.23 -10.55 6.54
C SER A 79 14.99 -10.99 7.98
N SER A 80 14.31 -12.12 8.15
CA SER A 80 14.15 -12.74 9.46
C SER A 80 15.39 -13.50 9.93
N GLU A 81 16.30 -13.84 9.02
CA GLU A 81 17.46 -14.69 9.33
C GLU A 81 18.66 -13.89 9.85
N ASP A 82 18.99 -12.77 9.20
CA ASP A 82 20.24 -12.01 9.40
C ASP A 82 20.03 -10.48 9.35
N GLU A 83 18.77 -10.02 9.34
CA GLU A 83 18.40 -8.60 9.16
C GLU A 83 18.89 -7.94 7.84
N GLY A 84 19.32 -8.70 6.83
CA GLY A 84 19.68 -8.17 5.52
C GLY A 84 18.49 -7.59 4.73
N THR A 85 18.75 -6.65 3.83
CA THR A 85 17.75 -6.10 2.90
C THR A 85 17.80 -6.82 1.56
N ALA A 86 16.77 -6.67 0.72
CA ALA A 86 16.79 -7.21 -0.64
C ALA A 86 18.02 -6.72 -1.43
N LEU A 87 18.44 -5.46 -1.23
CA LEU A 87 19.63 -4.89 -1.88
C LEU A 87 20.92 -5.58 -1.44
N ALA A 88 21.03 -5.99 -0.17
CA ALA A 88 22.18 -6.74 0.33
C ALA A 88 22.30 -8.12 -0.33
N TYR A 89 21.19 -8.86 -0.44
CA TYR A 89 21.20 -10.19 -1.08
C TYR A 89 21.57 -10.14 -2.56
N VAL A 90 21.00 -9.20 -3.32
CA VAL A 90 21.32 -9.08 -4.75
C VAL A 90 22.74 -8.58 -4.99
N LEU A 91 23.34 -7.87 -4.02
CA LEU A 91 24.74 -7.49 -4.07
C LEU A 91 25.65 -8.72 -3.84
N CYS A 92 25.31 -9.60 -2.89
CA CYS A 92 26.03 -10.86 -2.68
C CYS A 92 26.03 -11.77 -3.91
N SER A 93 24.92 -11.78 -4.67
CA SER A 93 24.79 -12.55 -5.90
C SER A 93 25.18 -11.77 -7.16
N GLU A 94 25.63 -10.52 -7.01
CA GLU A 94 26.03 -9.64 -8.11
C GLU A 94 24.95 -9.49 -9.20
N ASP A 95 23.67 -9.48 -8.79
CA ASP A 95 22.53 -9.40 -9.69
C ASP A 95 22.35 -7.94 -10.17
N VAL A 96 23.18 -7.58 -11.16
CA VAL A 96 23.20 -6.27 -11.83
C VAL A 96 21.88 -5.89 -12.50
N GLU A 97 20.98 -6.86 -12.74
CA GLU A 97 19.65 -6.59 -13.29
C GLU A 97 18.67 -6.16 -12.21
N MET A 98 18.77 -6.71 -10.99
CA MET A 98 17.87 -6.40 -9.88
C MET A 98 18.28 -5.13 -9.11
N ILE A 99 19.58 -4.86 -8.98
CA ILE A 99 20.10 -3.67 -8.28
C ILE A 99 19.44 -2.38 -8.77
N PRO A 100 19.39 -2.06 -10.07
CA PRO A 100 18.78 -0.82 -10.56
C PRO A 100 17.30 -0.69 -10.20
N VAL A 101 16.55 -1.80 -10.18
CA VAL A 101 15.13 -1.80 -9.83
C VAL A 101 14.96 -1.44 -8.35
N LEU A 102 15.71 -2.09 -7.46
CA LEU A 102 15.63 -1.78 -6.03
C LEU A 102 16.03 -0.33 -5.75
N LEU A 103 17.10 0.15 -6.39
CA LEU A 103 17.50 1.55 -6.31
C LEU A 103 16.40 2.48 -6.81
N GLU A 104 15.81 2.25 -7.99
CA GLU A 104 14.69 3.05 -8.54
C GLU A 104 13.53 3.23 -7.54
N PHE A 105 13.22 2.19 -6.75
CA PHE A 105 12.19 2.22 -5.72
C PHE A 105 12.68 2.70 -4.33
N GLY A 106 13.91 3.21 -4.26
CA GLY A 106 14.46 3.90 -3.11
C GLY A 106 15.14 3.01 -2.08
N ALA A 107 15.69 1.85 -2.48
CA ALA A 107 16.52 1.04 -1.60
C ALA A 107 17.67 1.86 -1.01
N ASP A 108 17.85 1.79 0.31
CA ASP A 108 18.85 2.57 1.02
C ASP A 108 20.22 1.88 0.97
N VAL A 109 21.15 2.44 0.17
CA VAL A 109 22.54 1.97 0.10
C VAL A 109 23.28 2.13 1.44
N HIS A 110 22.79 2.97 2.35
CA HIS A 110 23.36 3.16 3.68
C HIS A 110 22.69 2.28 4.76
N ALA A 111 21.70 1.47 4.38
CA ALA A 111 21.14 0.48 5.29
C ALA A 111 22.24 -0.50 5.75
N SER A 112 22.10 -1.01 6.98
CA SER A 112 22.96 -2.11 7.46
C SER A 112 22.85 -3.30 6.52
N PHE A 113 23.99 -3.90 6.19
CA PHE A 113 24.07 -5.06 5.29
C PHE A 113 23.41 -6.31 5.87
N GLY A 114 23.45 -6.46 7.20
CA GLY A 114 22.96 -7.62 7.95
C GLY A 114 23.92 -8.00 9.07
N GLU A 115 23.64 -9.08 9.79
CA GLU A 115 24.46 -9.58 10.89
C GLU A 115 25.82 -10.16 10.44
N GLU A 116 25.94 -10.55 9.17
CA GLU A 116 27.16 -11.15 8.63
C GLU A 116 28.30 -10.14 8.38
N PHE A 117 27.95 -8.86 8.21
CA PHE A 117 28.91 -7.80 7.87
C PHE A 117 28.63 -6.52 8.67
N ASP A 118 29.63 -6.08 9.45
CA ASP A 118 29.55 -4.85 10.23
C ASP A 118 29.81 -3.62 9.33
N GLY A 119 28.78 -3.25 8.57
CA GLY A 119 28.79 -2.10 7.66
C GLY A 119 27.48 -1.90 6.91
N SER A 120 27.43 -0.87 6.09
CA SER A 120 26.31 -0.62 5.18
C SER A 120 26.41 -1.41 3.89
N VAL A 121 25.33 -1.44 3.10
CA VAL A 121 25.36 -2.03 1.75
C VAL A 121 26.38 -1.33 0.85
N LEU A 122 26.54 -0.02 0.98
CA LEU A 122 27.57 0.74 0.28
C LEU A 122 28.97 0.33 0.70
N ASP A 123 29.23 0.11 1.99
CA ASP A 123 30.54 -0.34 2.47
C ASP A 123 30.89 -1.73 1.91
N ALA A 124 29.90 -2.63 1.82
CA ALA A 124 30.06 -3.95 1.21
C ALA A 124 30.32 -3.85 -0.31
N ALA A 125 29.61 -2.97 -1.01
CA ALA A 125 29.82 -2.73 -2.44
C ALA A 125 31.22 -2.16 -2.73
N ASP A 126 31.68 -1.21 -1.90
CA ASP A 126 33.03 -0.65 -1.99
C ASP A 126 34.10 -1.73 -1.77
N GLN A 127 33.90 -2.63 -0.81
CA GLN A 127 34.81 -3.74 -0.56
C GLN A 127 34.83 -4.73 -1.73
N LEU A 128 33.67 -5.08 -2.28
CA LEU A 128 33.54 -5.92 -3.47
C LEU A 128 34.29 -5.31 -4.67
N CYS A 129 34.12 -4.00 -4.89
CA CYS A 129 34.74 -3.27 -5.99
C CYS A 129 36.26 -3.08 -5.85
N GLN A 130 36.83 -3.29 -4.66
CA GLN A 130 38.27 -3.17 -4.38
C GLN A 130 39.02 -4.48 -4.57
N ASP A 131 38.33 -5.58 -4.91
CA ASP A 131 38.97 -6.86 -5.19
C ASP A 131 39.84 -6.76 -6.46
N GLU A 132 41.16 -6.69 -6.26
CA GLU A 132 42.16 -6.54 -7.33
C GLU A 132 42.12 -7.71 -8.34
N ASP A 133 41.61 -8.87 -7.95
CA ASP A 133 41.49 -10.04 -8.83
C ASP A 133 40.29 -9.92 -9.79
N ARG A 134 39.42 -8.91 -9.61
CA ARG A 134 38.14 -8.74 -10.31
C ARG A 134 37.93 -7.38 -10.97
N THR A 135 38.96 -6.54 -11.06
CA THR A 135 38.80 -5.14 -11.50
C THR A 135 38.42 -4.95 -12.97
N ASP A 136 38.61 -5.97 -13.81
CA ASP A 136 38.25 -5.95 -15.24
C ASP A 136 36.89 -6.63 -15.52
N ASP A 137 36.13 -6.95 -14.47
CA ASP A 137 34.81 -7.59 -14.56
C ASP A 137 33.73 -6.55 -14.87
N ASP A 138 33.03 -6.71 -16.00
CA ASP A 138 31.98 -5.79 -16.46
C ASP A 138 30.85 -5.66 -15.43
N GLU A 139 30.56 -6.72 -14.67
CA GLU A 139 29.54 -6.71 -13.60
C GLU A 139 29.98 -5.85 -12.42
N ILE A 140 31.25 -5.95 -12.02
CA ILE A 140 31.83 -5.16 -10.94
C ILE A 140 31.89 -3.67 -11.31
N GLU A 141 32.23 -3.35 -12.56
CA GLU A 141 32.20 -1.96 -13.02
C GLU A 141 30.77 -1.39 -13.03
N ALA A 142 29.77 -2.19 -13.44
CA ALA A 142 28.36 -1.78 -13.38
C ALA A 142 27.90 -1.54 -11.94
N ILE A 143 28.23 -2.42 -10.99
CA ILE A 143 27.92 -2.23 -9.56
C ILE A 143 28.57 -0.95 -9.04
N ARG A 144 29.85 -0.71 -9.37
CA ARG A 144 30.58 0.50 -8.98
C ARG A 144 29.89 1.77 -9.48
N GLU A 145 29.45 1.79 -10.74
CA GLU A 145 28.73 2.93 -11.32
C GLU A 145 27.39 3.14 -10.62
N LEU A 146 26.58 2.10 -10.47
CA LEU A 146 25.26 2.15 -9.82
C LEU A 146 25.33 2.68 -8.37
N PHE A 147 26.27 2.17 -7.58
CA PHE A 147 26.43 2.59 -6.18
C PHE A 147 27.05 3.97 -6.04
N SER A 148 27.98 4.35 -6.92
CA SER A 148 28.52 5.72 -6.99
C SER A 148 27.42 6.74 -7.31
N GLU A 149 26.55 6.42 -8.27
CA GLU A 149 25.40 7.25 -8.61
C GLU A 149 24.41 7.35 -7.44
N ALA A 150 24.04 6.23 -6.83
CA ALA A 150 23.11 6.18 -5.70
C ALA A 150 23.64 6.92 -4.46
N ALA A 151 24.95 6.85 -4.19
CA ALA A 151 25.60 7.57 -3.10
C ALA A 151 25.73 9.08 -3.38
N GLY A 152 25.94 9.47 -4.65
CA GLY A 152 26.10 10.87 -5.07
C GLY A 152 24.79 11.64 -5.31
N HIS A 153 23.71 10.92 -5.63
CA HIS A 153 22.37 11.46 -5.84
C HIS A 153 21.38 10.61 -5.04
N PRO A 154 21.17 10.89 -3.73
CA PRO A 154 20.21 10.14 -2.95
C PRO A 154 18.88 10.16 -3.67
N ILE A 155 18.42 8.98 -4.11
CA ILE A 155 17.08 8.78 -4.65
C ILE A 155 16.17 9.29 -3.55
N PRO A 156 15.37 10.35 -3.79
CA PRO A 156 14.67 11.02 -2.72
C PRO A 156 13.75 10.00 -2.06
N THR A 157 14.15 9.50 -0.90
CA THR A 157 13.35 8.62 -0.06
C THR A 157 12.09 9.41 0.25
N ARG A 158 11.00 9.04 -0.40
CA ARG A 158 9.72 9.67 -0.13
C ARG A 158 9.31 9.15 1.23
N THR A 159 9.39 10.01 2.24
CA THR A 159 8.79 9.72 3.55
C THR A 159 7.38 9.20 3.30
N PRO A 160 7.05 7.97 3.73
CA PRO A 160 5.76 7.38 3.45
C PRO A 160 4.68 8.27 4.06
N ILE A 161 3.71 8.66 3.24
CA ILE A 161 2.50 9.34 3.69
C ILE A 161 1.38 8.31 3.85
N GLY A 162 0.56 8.48 4.88
CA GLY A 162 -0.58 7.60 5.14
C GLY A 162 -1.74 7.82 4.15
N ALA A 163 -2.78 7.01 4.30
CA ALA A 163 -4.03 7.19 3.58
C ALA A 163 -4.62 8.59 3.82
N ALA A 164 -5.24 9.17 2.79
CA ALA A 164 -5.93 10.44 2.94
C ALA A 164 -7.15 10.26 3.86
N ILE A 165 -7.29 11.15 4.84
CA ILE A 165 -8.45 11.21 5.74
C ILE A 165 -9.20 12.51 5.43
N PRO A 166 -10.35 12.44 4.73
CA PRO A 166 -11.09 13.63 4.34
C PRO A 166 -11.72 14.37 5.53
N VAL A 167 -11.68 15.70 5.47
CA VAL A 167 -12.43 16.57 6.38
C VAL A 167 -13.64 17.15 5.63
N LEU A 168 -14.84 16.76 6.06
CA LEU A 168 -16.12 17.24 5.55
C LEU A 168 -16.57 18.44 6.37
N PHE A 169 -16.75 19.58 5.70
CA PHE A 169 -17.37 20.74 6.32
C PHE A 169 -18.88 20.58 6.30
N VAL A 170 -19.48 20.67 7.49
CA VAL A 170 -20.92 20.50 7.70
C VAL A 170 -21.56 21.84 8.05
N SER A 171 -22.73 22.12 7.47
CA SER A 171 -23.47 23.37 7.74
C SER A 171 -24.12 23.35 9.14
N ASP A 172 -24.53 22.18 9.60
CA ASP A 172 -25.00 21.90 10.96
C ASP A 172 -24.28 20.65 11.49
N TYR A 173 -23.40 20.86 12.46
CA TYR A 173 -22.59 19.79 13.05
C TYR A 173 -23.43 18.69 13.70
N LYS A 174 -24.44 19.05 14.49
CA LYS A 174 -25.25 18.05 15.22
C LYS A 174 -26.10 17.25 14.24
N ALA A 175 -26.60 17.88 13.17
CA ALA A 175 -27.32 17.18 12.11
C ALA A 175 -26.41 16.27 11.27
N GLY A 176 -25.22 16.77 10.90
CA GLY A 176 -24.22 15.98 10.18
C GLY A 176 -23.79 14.75 10.96
N LEU A 177 -23.38 14.92 12.23
CA LEU A 177 -22.93 13.82 13.08
C LEU A 177 -24.01 12.73 13.23
N ARG A 178 -25.27 13.12 13.48
CA ARG A 178 -26.38 12.16 13.52
C ARG A 178 -26.58 11.45 12.18
N TYR A 179 -26.51 12.16 11.06
CA TYR A 179 -26.65 11.51 9.74
C TYR A 179 -25.55 10.46 9.52
N TYR A 180 -24.29 10.83 9.74
CA TYR A 180 -23.19 9.90 9.54
C TYR A 180 -23.25 8.71 10.52
N CYS A 181 -23.64 8.92 11.78
CA CYS A 181 -23.70 7.84 12.76
C CYS A 181 -24.95 6.98 12.67
N GLU A 182 -26.14 7.58 12.61
CA GLU A 182 -27.42 6.88 12.68
C GLU A 182 -27.90 6.37 11.32
N VAL A 183 -27.58 7.08 10.22
CA VAL A 183 -28.03 6.71 8.87
C VAL A 183 -26.95 5.93 8.13
N LEU A 184 -25.70 6.41 8.17
CA LEU A 184 -24.57 5.74 7.53
C LEU A 184 -23.80 4.79 8.45
N GLY A 185 -24.22 4.60 9.70
CA GLY A 185 -23.66 3.57 10.60
C GLY A 185 -22.22 3.81 11.07
N PHE A 186 -21.71 5.04 11.00
CA PHE A 186 -20.38 5.37 11.52
C PHE A 186 -20.37 5.43 13.05
N GLN A 187 -19.22 5.07 13.62
CA GLN A 187 -18.96 5.24 15.04
C GLN A 187 -18.08 6.45 15.27
N ILE A 188 -18.30 7.14 16.39
CA ILE A 188 -17.47 8.26 16.83
C ILE A 188 -16.20 7.68 17.44
N VAL A 189 -15.05 8.04 16.87
CA VAL A 189 -13.72 7.65 17.38
C VAL A 189 -13.18 8.71 18.33
N PHE A 190 -13.41 9.98 18.00
CA PHE A 190 -12.94 11.13 18.77
C PHE A 190 -13.83 12.35 18.51
N GLU A 191 -14.09 13.15 19.54
CA GLU A 191 -14.73 14.47 19.41
C GLU A 191 -13.91 15.53 20.11
N ASP A 192 -13.89 16.73 19.54
CA ASP A 192 -13.25 17.90 20.14
C ASP A 192 -14.22 19.09 20.22
N GLY A 193 -14.32 19.65 21.43
CA GLY A 193 -15.14 20.79 21.80
C GLY A 193 -15.99 20.57 23.05
N THR A 194 -16.78 21.59 23.43
CA THR A 194 -17.74 21.54 24.56
C THR A 194 -19.18 21.52 24.04
N ASP A 195 -20.18 20.99 24.78
CA ASP A 195 -21.57 20.78 24.29
C ASP A 195 -22.25 21.95 23.54
N GLU A 196 -21.80 23.19 23.79
CA GLU A 196 -22.28 24.44 23.17
C GLU A 196 -21.39 24.91 21.99
N GLU A 197 -20.15 24.39 21.87
CA GLU A 197 -19.14 24.76 20.88
C GLU A 197 -18.55 23.57 20.05
N ILE A 198 -19.01 22.32 20.23
CA ILE A 198 -18.45 21.16 19.51
C ILE A 198 -18.43 21.44 18.01
N SER A 199 -17.21 21.38 17.46
CA SER A 199 -16.93 21.75 16.08
C SER A 199 -16.17 20.68 15.30
N TYR A 200 -15.85 19.54 15.92
CA TYR A 200 -15.03 18.53 15.27
C TYR A 200 -15.28 17.11 15.79
N ALA A 201 -15.41 16.16 14.87
CA ALA A 201 -15.40 14.72 15.18
C ALA A 201 -14.56 13.96 14.16
N CYS A 202 -13.91 12.91 14.63
CA CYS A 202 -13.45 11.80 13.82
C CYS A 202 -14.47 10.65 13.94
N ILE A 203 -14.89 10.13 12.80
CA ILE A 203 -15.85 9.04 12.69
C ILE A 203 -15.27 7.92 11.81
N GLU A 204 -15.63 6.68 12.09
CA GLU A 204 -15.12 5.51 11.37
C GLU A 204 -16.21 4.46 11.12
N ARG A 205 -16.17 3.82 9.95
CA ARG A 205 -16.95 2.62 9.64
C ARG A 205 -16.12 1.70 8.74
N GLY A 206 -15.87 0.46 9.18
CA GLY A 206 -15.24 -0.57 8.35
C GLY A 206 -13.90 -0.13 7.74
N GLY A 207 -13.08 0.61 8.49
CA GLY A 207 -11.79 1.15 8.02
C GLY A 207 -11.87 2.48 7.25
N LEU A 208 -13.06 2.94 6.85
CA LEU A 208 -13.23 4.28 6.28
C LEU A 208 -13.30 5.32 7.42
N GLN A 209 -12.26 6.14 7.53
CA GLN A 209 -12.20 7.25 8.47
C GLN A 209 -12.55 8.57 7.78
N LEU A 210 -13.43 9.35 8.42
CA LEU A 210 -13.84 10.68 7.98
C LEU A 210 -13.78 11.63 9.17
N HIS A 211 -13.50 12.91 8.91
CA HIS A 211 -13.63 13.94 9.92
C HIS A 211 -14.76 14.90 9.56
N LEU A 212 -15.58 15.25 10.54
CA LEU A 212 -16.63 16.26 10.40
C LEU A 212 -16.15 17.52 11.10
N SER A 213 -16.21 18.66 10.41
CA SER A 213 -15.83 19.96 10.97
C SER A 213 -16.93 20.98 10.78
N LYS A 214 -17.36 21.60 11.87
CA LYS A 214 -18.13 22.85 11.83
C LYS A 214 -17.18 23.94 11.38
N ARG A 215 -17.57 24.66 10.34
CA ARG A 215 -16.84 25.79 9.72
C ARG A 215 -15.98 26.58 10.72
N TRP A 216 -14.66 26.58 10.54
CA TRP A 216 -13.81 27.60 11.16
C TRP A 216 -14.06 28.95 10.49
N CYS A 217 -14.51 29.90 11.31
CA CYS A 217 -14.64 31.31 11.01
C CYS A 217 -13.27 31.86 10.57
N GLU A 218 -12.98 31.83 9.26
CA GLU A 218 -12.04 32.72 8.51
C GLU A 218 -11.76 32.16 7.11
N ASP A 219 -11.79 30.84 6.93
CA ASP A 219 -11.56 30.19 5.64
C ASP A 219 -12.84 30.21 4.76
N GLN A 220 -12.70 30.64 3.50
CA GLN A 220 -13.80 30.70 2.51
C GLN A 220 -14.20 29.31 1.96
N ARG A 221 -14.01 28.22 2.73
CA ARG A 221 -14.32 26.86 2.27
C ARG A 221 -15.85 26.62 2.25
N HIS A 222 -16.33 25.95 1.20
CA HIS A 222 -17.74 25.67 0.96
C HIS A 222 -18.13 24.25 1.41
N VAL A 223 -19.32 24.11 1.98
CA VAL A 223 -19.96 22.79 2.22
C VAL A 223 -20.35 22.14 0.89
N GLY A 224 -20.41 20.80 0.85
CA GLY A 224 -21.07 20.07 -0.24
C GLY A 224 -20.29 19.86 -1.54
N ASN A 225 -19.00 20.17 -1.60
CA ASN A 225 -18.20 20.11 -2.83
C ASN A 225 -17.16 18.98 -2.85
N LEU A 226 -17.20 18.07 -1.87
CA LEU A 226 -16.29 16.93 -1.83
C LEU A 226 -16.90 15.71 -2.52
N SER A 227 -16.08 14.97 -3.26
CA SER A 227 -16.42 13.64 -3.76
C SER A 227 -15.39 12.64 -3.23
N ILE A 228 -15.86 11.63 -2.49
CA ILE A 228 -15.05 10.56 -1.89
C ILE A 228 -15.30 9.28 -2.68
N ARG A 229 -14.25 8.53 -3.02
CA ARG A 229 -14.33 7.16 -3.54
C ARG A 229 -13.83 6.21 -2.45
N ALA A 230 -14.71 5.37 -1.93
CA ALA A 230 -14.46 4.49 -0.80
C ALA A 230 -14.55 3.02 -1.24
N ALA A 231 -13.54 2.23 -0.88
CA ALA A 231 -13.56 0.80 -1.13
C ALA A 231 -14.60 0.12 -0.23
N CYS A 232 -15.23 -0.93 -0.75
CA CYS A 232 -16.24 -1.73 -0.08
C CYS A 232 -16.13 -3.16 -0.59
N GLU A 233 -16.12 -4.14 0.32
CA GLU A 233 -16.06 -5.56 -0.05
C GLU A 233 -17.37 -6.03 -0.71
N GLU A 234 -18.52 -5.60 -0.17
CA GLU A 234 -19.85 -6.05 -0.57
C GLU A 234 -20.75 -4.87 -0.98
N VAL A 235 -20.76 -4.55 -2.28
CA VAL A 235 -21.41 -3.35 -2.82
C VAL A 235 -22.94 -3.40 -2.71
N ASP A 236 -23.57 -4.50 -3.11
CA ASP A 236 -25.04 -4.63 -3.10
C ASP A 236 -25.64 -4.70 -1.70
N PRO A 237 -25.08 -5.47 -0.74
CA PRO A 237 -25.55 -5.45 0.65
C PRO A 237 -25.48 -4.06 1.28
N LEU A 238 -24.36 -3.32 1.09
CA LEU A 238 -24.25 -1.96 1.58
C LEU A 238 -25.26 -1.02 0.91
N TYR A 239 -25.47 -1.17 -0.39
CA TYR A 239 -26.48 -0.38 -1.11
C TYR A 239 -27.88 -0.58 -0.52
N GLU A 240 -28.33 -1.83 -0.33
CA GLU A 240 -29.67 -2.10 0.20
C GLU A 240 -29.83 -1.62 1.65
N GLU A 241 -28.78 -1.75 2.49
CA GLU A 241 -28.77 -1.19 3.84
C GLU A 241 -28.99 0.34 3.78
N LEU A 242 -28.14 1.07 3.06
CA LEU A 242 -28.20 2.53 3.02
C LEU A 242 -29.49 3.04 2.37
N ARG A 243 -29.99 2.34 1.35
CA ARG A 243 -31.28 2.62 0.74
C ARG A 243 -32.42 2.46 1.74
N SER A 244 -32.40 1.39 2.54
CA SER A 244 -33.42 1.14 3.58
C SER A 244 -33.38 2.18 4.70
N ASN A 245 -32.20 2.76 4.98
CA ASN A 245 -32.00 3.86 5.93
C ASN A 245 -32.45 5.22 5.38
N GLY A 246 -32.90 5.30 4.12
CA GLY A 246 -33.42 6.53 3.51
C GLY A 246 -32.34 7.47 2.95
N VAL A 247 -31.13 6.95 2.67
CA VAL A 247 -30.05 7.73 2.05
C VAL A 247 -30.44 8.19 0.64
N LYS A 248 -30.04 9.40 0.26
CA LYS A 248 -30.23 9.92 -1.10
C LYS A 248 -29.29 9.20 -2.07
N ILE A 249 -29.82 8.20 -2.77
CA ILE A 249 -29.10 7.50 -3.84
C ILE A 249 -28.98 8.41 -5.06
N ARG A 250 -27.74 8.72 -5.46
CA ARG A 250 -27.41 9.50 -6.65
C ARG A 250 -27.22 8.61 -7.88
N ARG A 251 -26.62 7.43 -7.69
CA ARG A 251 -26.47 6.39 -8.72
C ARG A 251 -26.68 5.02 -8.07
N GLU A 252 -27.50 4.20 -8.70
CA GLU A 252 -27.72 2.79 -8.30
C GLU A 252 -26.50 1.92 -8.66
N PRO A 253 -26.35 0.73 -8.05
CA PRO A 253 -25.27 -0.20 -8.33
C PRO A 253 -25.17 -0.53 -9.82
N LYS A 254 -23.96 -0.44 -10.35
CA LYS A 254 -23.65 -0.76 -11.75
C LYS A 254 -22.23 -1.30 -11.85
N ASP A 255 -22.06 -2.28 -12.74
CA ASP A 255 -20.75 -2.76 -13.17
C ASP A 255 -20.15 -1.78 -14.19
N GLU A 256 -18.96 -1.28 -13.91
CA GLU A 256 -18.27 -0.32 -14.77
C GLU A 256 -17.24 -1.01 -15.66
N GLU A 257 -16.92 -0.37 -16.79
CA GLU A 257 -16.07 -0.92 -17.86
C GLU A 257 -14.64 -1.24 -17.40
N TRP A 258 -14.20 -0.69 -16.26
CA TRP A 258 -12.89 -0.92 -15.64
C TRP A 258 -12.92 -2.01 -14.54
N GLY A 259 -13.97 -2.83 -14.48
CA GLY A 259 -13.96 -4.07 -13.69
C GLY A 259 -14.34 -3.92 -12.22
N SER A 260 -15.15 -2.92 -11.87
CA SER A 260 -15.65 -2.73 -10.50
C SER A 260 -17.16 -2.52 -10.50
N ARG A 261 -17.82 -3.00 -9.44
CA ARG A 261 -19.21 -2.64 -9.16
C ARG A 261 -19.25 -1.40 -8.27
N GLU A 262 -20.03 -0.39 -8.64
CA GLU A 262 -20.07 0.90 -7.94
C GLU A 262 -21.50 1.45 -7.75
N PHE A 263 -21.74 2.16 -6.65
CA PHE A 263 -22.92 3.03 -6.47
C PHE A 263 -22.53 4.36 -5.81
N GLN A 264 -23.42 5.34 -5.81
CA GLN A 264 -23.12 6.66 -5.25
C GLN A 264 -24.29 7.25 -4.46
N ILE A 265 -23.95 7.86 -3.32
CA ILE A 265 -24.87 8.60 -2.46
C ILE A 265 -24.51 10.08 -2.38
N GLU A 266 -25.45 10.88 -1.93
CA GLU A 266 -25.27 12.30 -1.60
C GLU A 266 -25.65 12.54 -0.13
N ASP A 267 -24.78 13.22 0.61
CA ASP A 267 -25.03 13.59 2.01
C ASP A 267 -25.91 14.87 2.12
N PRO A 268 -26.39 15.25 3.32
CA PRO A 268 -27.26 16.40 3.50
C PRO A 268 -26.64 17.75 3.11
N ASP A 269 -25.31 17.85 3.16
CA ASP A 269 -24.57 19.05 2.80
C ASP A 269 -24.22 19.08 1.30
N GLY A 270 -24.45 17.99 0.55
CA GLY A 270 -24.26 17.87 -0.89
C GLY A 270 -22.99 17.12 -1.32
N ASN A 271 -22.20 16.60 -0.38
CA ASN A 271 -21.01 15.82 -0.68
C ASN A 271 -21.40 14.47 -1.29
N TRP A 272 -20.55 13.93 -2.15
CA TRP A 272 -20.77 12.63 -2.78
C TRP A 272 -19.86 11.57 -2.19
N ILE A 273 -20.42 10.41 -1.88
CA ILE A 273 -19.65 9.23 -1.50
C ILE A 273 -19.99 8.14 -2.51
N LYS A 274 -18.95 7.70 -3.23
CA LYS A 274 -19.02 6.59 -4.17
C LYS A 274 -18.40 5.37 -3.51
N PHE A 275 -19.15 4.29 -3.42
CA PHE A 275 -18.65 3.00 -2.96
C PHE A 275 -18.32 2.13 -4.16
N PHE A 276 -17.19 1.43 -4.11
CA PHE A 276 -16.75 0.50 -5.15
C PHE A 276 -16.21 -0.79 -4.56
N GLY A 277 -16.38 -1.89 -5.29
CA GLY A 277 -15.92 -3.21 -4.89
C GLY A 277 -15.81 -4.17 -6.09
N PRO A 278 -15.47 -5.44 -5.85
CA PRO A 278 -15.44 -6.46 -6.90
C PRO A 278 -16.82 -6.64 -7.54
N ILE A 279 -16.84 -7.07 -8.80
CA ILE A 279 -18.07 -7.51 -9.46
C ILE A 279 -18.45 -8.88 -8.86
N PRO A 280 -19.70 -9.07 -8.38
CA PRO A 280 -20.15 -10.36 -7.87
C PRO A 280 -19.99 -11.45 -8.93
N GLU A 281 -19.51 -12.64 -8.54
CA GLU A 281 -19.50 -13.81 -9.41
C GLU A 281 -20.95 -14.21 -9.73
N GLU A 282 -21.26 -14.54 -10.99
CA GLU A 282 -22.58 -15.10 -11.33
C GLU A 282 -22.70 -16.47 -10.66
N GLU A 283 -23.68 -16.65 -9.77
CA GLU A 283 -24.02 -17.98 -9.24
C GLU A 283 -24.62 -18.83 -10.37
N ASP A 284 -23.87 -19.83 -10.84
CA ASP A 284 -24.29 -20.88 -11.79
C ASP A 284 -25.43 -21.79 -11.25
#